data_AF-A0A2T0W4W6-F1
#
_entry.id   AF-A0A2T0W4W6-F1
#
_cell.length_a   1.000
_cell.length_b   1.000
_cell.length_c   1.000
_cell.angle_alpha   90.00
_cell.angle_beta   90.00
_cell.angle_gamma   90.00
#
_symmetry.space_group_name_H-M   'P 1'
#
loop_
_entity.id
_entity.type
_entity.pdbx_description
1 polymer ?
#
loop_
_entity_poly.entity_id
_entity_poly.type
_entity_poly.pdbx_seq_one_letter_code
_entity_poly.pdbx_strand_id
1 'polypeptide(L)' 'MSQHSTQSGIAALSICEALLLALNDAKVLPEREIMGVLEDAAATHENAAGSDAEIEEHKAVALLIGKIIAGGNSVRRT' A
#
# COMPACT_ATOMS: atom_id res chain seq x y z
N MET A 1 2.79 -18.26 6.91
CA MET A 1 1.87 -17.83 5.84
C MET A 1 1.76 -18.94 4.81
N SER A 2 0.55 -19.30 4.37
CA SER A 2 0.36 -20.34 3.35
C SER A 2 0.64 -19.76 1.94
N GLN A 3 0.99 -20.59 0.96
CA GLN A 3 1.25 -20.10 -0.41
C GLN A 3 0.03 -19.37 -1.00
N HIS A 4 -1.18 -19.82 -0.64
CA HIS A 4 -2.43 -19.20 -1.04
C HIS A 4 -2.62 -17.79 -0.44
N SER A 5 -2.22 -17.57 0.82
CA SER A 5 -2.28 -16.23 1.43
C SER A 5 -1.31 -15.27 0.76
N THR A 6 -0.12 -15.74 0.36
CA THR A 6 0.86 -14.92 -0.36
C THR A 6 0.37 -14.56 -1.77
N GLN A 7 -0.16 -15.52 -2.53
CA GLN A 7 -0.70 -15.26 -3.88
C GLN A 7 -1.92 -14.33 -3.85
N SER A 8 -2.81 -14.51 -2.86
CA SER A 8 -3.97 -13.62 -2.68
C SER A 8 -3.53 -12.20 -2.35
N GLY A 9 -2.51 -12.03 -1.49
CA GLY A 9 -1.94 -10.73 -1.15
C GLY A 9 -1.29 -10.03 -2.35
N ILE A 10 -0.54 -10.77 -3.17
CA ILE A 10 0.06 -10.24 -4.41
C ILE A 10 -1.04 -9.80 -5.40
N ALA A 11 -2.08 -10.63 -5.58
CA ALA A 11 -3.18 -10.30 -6.48
C ALA A 11 -3.94 -9.04 -6.02
N ALA A 12 -4.25 -8.93 -4.74
CA ALA A 12 -4.90 -7.75 -4.17
C ALA A 12 -4.04 -6.49 -4.36
N LEU A 13 -2.73 -6.59 -4.12
CA LEU A 13 -1.80 -5.48 -4.34
C LEU A 13 -1.80 -5.02 -5.80
N SER A 14 -1.65 -5.94 -6.75
CA SER A 14 -1.63 -5.60 -8.18
C SER A 14 -2.93 -4.95 -8.66
N ILE A 15 -4.09 -5.36 -8.10
CA ILE A 15 -5.39 -4.72 -8.39
C ILE A 15 -5.42 -3.29 -7.86
N CYS A 16 -4.97 -3.07 -6.63
CA CYS A 16 -4.92 -1.74 -6.02
C CYS A 16 -3.96 -0.81 -6.77
N GLU A 17 -2.79 -1.29 -7.18
CA GLU A 17 -1.84 -0.52 -7.98
C GLU A 17 -2.44 -0.09 -9.34
N ALA A 18 -3.08 -1.03 -10.04
CA ALA A 18 -3.75 -0.73 -11.31
C ALA A 18 -4.88 0.29 -11.13
N LEU A 19 -5.62 0.23 -10.01
CA LEU A 19 -6.67 1.20 -9.71
C LEU A 19 -6.11 2.59 -9.41
N LEU A 20 -5.06 2.70 -8.59
CA LEU A 20 -4.43 3.99 -8.29
C LEU A 20 -3.86 4.65 -9.56
N LEU A 21 -3.23 3.85 -10.43
CA LEU A 21 -2.77 4.31 -11.74
C LEU A 21 -3.92 4.82 -12.60
N ALA A 22 -5.02 4.05 -12.70
CA ALA A 22 -6.18 4.45 -13.48
C ALA A 22 -6.83 5.75 -12.95
N LEU A 23 -6.89 5.93 -11.63
CA LEU A 23 -7.41 7.15 -11.01
C LEU A 23 -6.51 8.36 -11.26
N ASN A 24 -5.19 8.16 -11.25
CA ASN A 24 -4.21 9.19 -11.60
C ASN A 24 -4.34 9.60 -13.07
N ASP A 25 -4.37 8.61 -13.98
CA ASP A 25 -4.45 8.84 -15.43
C ASP A 25 -5.77 9.53 -15.81
N ALA A 26 -6.87 9.18 -15.14
CA ALA A 26 -8.17 9.82 -15.31
C ALA A 26 -8.27 11.21 -14.65
N LYS A 27 -7.21 11.69 -13.98
CA LYS A 27 -7.16 12.94 -13.20
C LYS A 27 -8.24 13.04 -12.11
N VAL A 28 -8.72 11.90 -11.63
CA VAL A 28 -9.71 11.82 -10.54
C VAL A 28 -9.01 12.03 -9.20
N LEU A 29 -7.82 11.45 -9.04
CA LEU A 29 -7.00 11.60 -7.85
C LEU A 29 -5.57 11.93 -8.29
N PRO A 30 -5.12 13.19 -8.14
CA PRO A 30 -3.77 13.58 -8.56
C PRO A 30 -2.73 12.88 -7.68
N GLU A 31 -1.52 12.70 -8.22
CA GLU A 31 -0.40 12.01 -7.56
C GLU A 31 -0.20 12.40 -6.09
N ARG A 32 -0.28 13.69 -5.74
CA ARG A 32 -0.12 14.16 -4.37
C ARG A 32 -1.13 13.54 -3.40
N GLU A 33 -2.38 13.40 -3.83
CA GLU A 33 -3.45 12.81 -3.02
C GLU A 33 -3.26 11.30 -2.91
N ILE A 34 -2.81 10.63 -3.98
CA ILE A 34 -2.45 9.20 -3.93
C ILE A 34 -1.31 8.96 -2.93
N MET A 35 -0.28 9.80 -2.96
CA MET A 35 0.84 9.72 -2.02
C MET A 35 0.37 9.97 -0.59
N GLY A 36 -0.47 10.99 -0.36
CA GLY A 36 -1.04 11.27 0.96
C GLY A 36 -1.86 10.09 1.52
N VAL A 37 -2.70 9.46 0.69
CA VAL A 37 -3.46 8.26 1.09
C VAL A 37 -2.53 7.11 1.50
N LEU A 38 -1.45 6.89 0.76
CA LEU A 38 -0.47 5.85 1.09
C LEU A 38 0.31 6.17 2.36
N GLU A 39 0.70 7.43 2.57
CA GLU A 39 1.38 7.90 3.78
C GLU A 39 0.47 7.76 5.01
N ASP A 40 -0.80 8.16 4.91
CA ASP A 40 -1.80 8.00 5.96
C ASP A 40 -2.04 6.53 6.30
N ALA A 41 -2.11 5.66 5.29
CA ALA A 41 -2.24 4.22 5.49
C ALA A 41 -1.01 3.62 6.19
N ALA A 42 0.20 4.01 5.79
CA ALA A 42 1.44 3.58 6.43
C ALA A 42 1.49 4.04 7.90
N ALA A 43 1.18 5.31 8.18
CA ALA A 43 1.15 5.85 9.53
C ALA A 43 0.08 5.18 10.41
N THR A 44 -1.09 4.87 9.85
CA THR A 44 -2.15 4.17 10.57
C THR A 44 -1.69 2.77 11.00
N HIS A 45 -1.00 2.04 10.13
CA HIS A 45 -0.45 0.73 10.46
C HIS A 45 0.75 0.81 11.40
N GLU A 46 1.63 1.80 11.26
CA GLU A 46 2.77 2.00 12.17
C GLU A 46 2.33 2.28 13.61
N ASN A 47 1.23 3.01 13.77
CA ASN A 47 0.67 3.40 15.07
C ASN A 47 -0.44 2.46 15.58
N ALA A 48 -0.68 1.32 14.90
CA ALA A 48 -1.71 0.39 15.32
C ALA A 48 -1.36 -0.28 16.66
N ALA A 49 -2.32 -0.31 17.58
CA ALA A 49 -2.18 -0.97 18.88
C ALA A 49 -2.87 -2.35 18.86
N GLY A 50 -2.35 -3.29 19.64
CA GLY A 50 -2.86 -4.65 19.72
C GLY A 50 -1.94 -5.56 20.52
N SER A 51 -2.07 -6.87 20.32
CA SER A 51 -1.07 -7.84 20.76
C SER A 51 0.24 -7.68 20.00
N ASP A 52 1.34 -8.20 20.56
CA ASP A 52 2.66 -8.14 19.90
C ASP A 52 2.64 -8.74 18.48
N ALA A 53 1.84 -9.79 18.25
CA ALA A 53 1.69 -10.41 16.94
C ALA A 53 0.97 -9.49 15.93
N GLU A 54 -0.09 -8.79 16.37
CA GLU A 54 -0.84 -7.83 15.54
C GLU A 54 0.01 -6.59 15.24
N ILE A 55 0.79 -6.11 16.21
CA ILE A 55 1.71 -4.98 16.02
C ILE A 55 2.78 -5.33 14.97
N GLU A 56 3.37 -6.52 15.04
CA GLU A 56 4.37 -6.95 14.06
C GLU A 56 3.77 -7.13 12.66
N GLU A 57 2.53 -7.63 12.56
CA GLU A 57 1.81 -7.70 11.29
C GLU A 57 1.56 -6.29 10.72
N HIS A 58 1.07 -5.35 11.53
CA HIS A 58 0.84 -3.98 11.09
C HIS A 58 2.12 -3.27 10.67
N LYS A 59 3.23 -3.46 11.38
CA LYS A 59 4.55 -2.94 10.95
C LYS A 59 4.99 -3.52 9.61
N ALA A 60 4.79 -4.82 9.38
CA ALA A 60 5.12 -5.45 8.11
C ALA A 60 4.32 -4.84 6.95
N VAL A 61 3.04 -4.51 7.18
CA VAL A 61 2.19 -3.81 6.22
C VAL A 61 2.69 -2.38 5.97
N ALA A 62 3.00 -1.62 7.02
CA ALA A 62 3.53 -0.26 6.88
C ALA A 62 4.84 -0.22 6.06
N LEU A 63 5.75 -1.18 6.30
CA LEU A 63 6.99 -1.33 5.53
C LEU A 63 6.73 -1.65 4.05
N LEU A 64 5.71 -2.47 3.76
CA LEU A 64 5.33 -2.79 2.39
C LEU A 64 4.77 -1.56 1.66
N ILE A 65 3.93 -0.76 2.33
CA ILE A 65 3.40 0.51 1.79
C ILE A 65 4.54 1.49 1.51
N GLY A 66 5.51 1.63 2.43
CA GLY A 66 6.70 2.46 2.23
C GLY A 66 7.52 2.06 1.00
N LYS A 67 7.62 0.77 0.69
CA LYS A 67 8.27 0.29 -0.55
C LYS A 67 7.52 0.68 -1.82
N ILE A 68 6.18 0.67 -1.80
CA ILE A 68 5.34 1.09 -2.95
C ILE A 68 5.54 2.58 -3.23
N ILE A 69 5.52 3.41 -2.18
CA ILE A 69 5.81 4.84 -2.23
C ILE A 69 7.19 5.08 -2.85
N ALA A 70 8.23 4.42 -2.33
CA ALA A 70 9.61 4.57 -2.80
C ALA A 70 9.80 4.10 -4.25
N GLY A 71 9.12 3.03 -4.65
CA GLY A 71 9.17 2.49 -6.01
C GLY A 71 8.41 3.32 -7.04
N GLY A 72 7.45 4.16 -6.62
CA GLY A 72 6.63 4.94 -7.54
C GLY A 72 5.67 4.08 -8.40
N ASN A 73 5.45 2.82 -8.01
CA ASN A 73 4.61 1.86 -8.73
C ASN A 73 3.15 2.31 -8.84
N SER A 74 2.68 3.11 -7.89
CA SER A 74 1.29 3.60 -7.81
C SER A 74 0.97 4.76 -8.75
N VAL A 75 1.99 5.43 -9.32
CA VAL A 75 1.81 6.67 -10.11
C VAL A 75 2.67 6.73 -11.38
N ARG A 76 3.38 5.64 -11.72
CA ARG A 76 4.28 5.55 -12.89
C ARG A 76 5.29 6.72 -12.92
N ARG A 77 6.14 6.80 -11.90
CA ARG A 77 7.37 7.60 -11.99
C ARG A 77 8.43 6.78 -12.72
N THR A 78 8.52 6.92 -14.04
CA THR A 78 9.66 6.43 -14.86
C THR A 78 10.84 7.37 -14.76
#